data_AF-A0A1B3NCA3-F1
#
_entry.id   AF-A0A1B3NCA3-F1
#
_cell.length_a   1.000
_cell.length_b   1.000
_cell.length_c   1.000
_cell.angle_alpha   90.00
_cell.angle_beta   90.00
_cell.angle_gamma   90.00
#
_symmetry.space_group_name_H-M   'P 1'
#
loop_
_entity.id
_entity.type
_entity.pdbx_description
1 polymer ?
#
loop_
_entity_poly.entity_id
_entity_poly.type
_entity_poly.pdbx_seq_one_letter_code
_entity_poly.pdbx_strand_id
1 'polypeptide(L)' 'MALDITLDGSILCVKDTRHSLIRTEIQTWYYDIENWRVSSYGREGDVPDRPMTPEGIAWVEKHFLPKVADQMQAPSPSV' A
#
# COMPACT_ATOMS: atom_id res chain seq x y z
N MET A 1 -10.15 -12.37 3.03
CA MET A 1 -9.09 -11.35 3.18
C MET A 1 -9.10 -10.53 1.91
N ALA A 2 -9.30 -9.22 2.02
CA ALA A 2 -9.27 -8.30 0.88
C ALA A 2 -8.08 -7.37 1.08
N LEU A 3 -7.19 -7.32 0.08
CA LEU A 3 -6.02 -6.47 0.06
C LEU A 3 -6.20 -5.50 -1.10
N ASP A 4 -6.45 -4.24 -0.78
CA ASP A 4 -6.55 -3.15 -1.73
C ASP A 4 -5.20 -2.43 -1.79
N ILE A 5 -4.67 -2.28 -2.99
CA ILE A 5 -3.39 -1.60 -3.23
C ILE A 5 -3.67 -0.50 -4.23
N THR A 6 -3.39 0.75 -3.86
CA THR A 6 -3.60 1.93 -4.69
C THR A 6 -2.31 2.73 -4.73
N LEU A 7 -1.90 3.21 -5.91
CA LEU A 7 -0.77 4.13 -6.03
C LEU A 7 -1.29 5.50 -6.44
N ASP A 8 -1.02 6.50 -5.60
CA ASP A 8 -1.35 7.89 -5.85
C ASP A 8 -0.05 8.68 -6.05
N GLY A 9 0.35 8.84 -7.32
CA GLY A 9 1.65 9.41 -7.68
C GLY A 9 2.82 8.58 -7.14
N SER A 10 3.38 9.02 -6.03
CA SER A 10 4.56 8.43 -5.35
C SER A 10 4.23 7.76 -4.03
N ILE A 11 2.97 7.81 -3.59
CA ILE A 11 2.50 7.21 -2.35
C ILE A 11 1.69 5.96 -2.68
N LEU A 12 2.19 4.82 -2.22
CA LEU A 12 1.56 3.52 -2.33
C LEU A 12 0.75 3.25 -1.05
N CYS A 13 -0.56 3.23 -1.18
CA CYS A 13 -1.52 2.93 -0.12
C CYS A 13 -1.91 1.45 -0.19
N VAL A 14 -1.69 0.72 0.91
CA VAL A 14 -2.04 -0.69 1.05
C VAL A 14 -3.06 -0.81 2.17
N LYS A 15 -4.28 -1.20 1.84
CA LYS A 15 -5.36 -1.42 2.80
C LYS A 15 -5.67 -2.91 2.89
N ASP A 16 -5.31 -3.51 4.01
CA ASP A 16 -5.63 -4.92 4.32
C ASP A 16 -6.83 -4.97 5.24
N THR A 17 -7.93 -5.52 4.72
CA THR A 17 -9.15 -5.75 5.47
C THR A 17 -9.20 -7.20 5.91
N ARG A 18 -8.92 -7.41 7.21
CA ARG A 18 -9.02 -8.71 7.88
C ARG A 18 -10.38 -8.85 8.54
N HIS A 19 -11.23 -9.64 7.92
CA HIS A 19 -12.44 -10.13 8.59
C HIS A 19 -12.08 -11.28 9.52
N SER A 20 -12.23 -11.06 10.82
CA SER A 20 -12.30 -12.12 11.83
C SER A 20 -13.77 -12.41 12.18
N LEU A 21 -14.03 -13.58 12.77
CA LEU A 21 -15.38 -14.03 13.17
C LEU A 21 -16.16 -13.03 14.05
N ILE A 22 -15.45 -12.15 14.75
CA ILE A 22 -16.00 -11.24 15.77
C ILE A 22 -15.72 -9.77 15.46
N ARG A 23 -14.75 -9.46 14.58
CA ARG A 23 -14.27 -8.10 14.29
C ARG A 23 -13.73 -7.99 12.88
N THR A 24 -13.93 -6.84 12.26
CA THR A 24 -13.22 -6.48 11.03
C THR A 24 -12.09 -5.54 11.40
N GLU A 25 -10.85 -5.95 11.16
CA GLU A 25 -9.67 -5.11 11.35
C GLU A 25 -9.24 -4.58 9.98
N ILE A 26 -9.11 -3.26 9.89
CA ILE A 26 -8.62 -2.58 8.69
C ILE A 26 -7.25 -2.03 9.05
N GLN A 27 -6.22 -2.52 8.39
CA GLN A 27 -4.87 -1.95 8.47
C GLN A 27 -4.57 -1.22 7.17
N THR A 28 -4.13 0.03 7.26
CA THR A 28 -3.83 0.85 6.08
C THR A 28 -2.39 1.33 6.17
N TRP A 29 -1.51 0.88 5.29
CA TRP A 29 -0.12 1.34 5.24
C TRP A 29 0.10 2.29 4.07
N TYR A 30 0.83 3.37 4.33
CA TYR A 30 1.27 4.31 3.30
C TYR A 30 2.78 4.14 3.11
N TYR A 31 3.20 3.88 1.89
CA TYR A 31 4.58 3.70 1.50
C TYR A 31 4.97 4.76 0.47
N ASP A 32 5.96 5.59 0.77
CA ASP A 32 6.55 6.51 -0.18
C ASP A 32 7.62 5.77 -0.97
N ILE A 33 7.38 5.51 -2.26
CA ILE A 33 8.33 4.76 -3.10
C ILE A 33 9.44 5.64 -3.66
N GLU A 34 9.30 6.97 -3.64
CA GLU A 34 10.37 7.89 -4.05
C GLU A 34 11.44 8.01 -2.96
N ASN A 35 11.01 8.15 -1.71
CA ASN A 35 11.87 8.36 -0.55
C ASN A 35 12.06 7.08 0.29
N TRP A 36 11.44 5.97 -0.14
CA TRP A 36 11.41 4.69 0.57
C TRP A 36 11.03 4.84 2.05
N ARG A 37 9.88 5.44 2.31
CA ARG A 37 9.35 5.66 3.66
C ARG A 37 8.06 4.89 3.89
N VAL A 38 7.73 4.60 5.14
CA VAL A 38 6.52 3.90 5.54
C VAL A 38 5.85 4.60 6.72
N SER A 39 4.53 4.68 6.71
CA SER A 39 3.74 5.11 7.87
C SER A 39 3.83 4.06 8.99
N SER A 40 4.26 4.47 10.18
CA SER A 40 4.44 3.52 11.30
C SER A 40 3.12 3.09 11.94
N TYR A 41 2.09 3.93 11.88
CA TYR A 41 0.87 3.74 12.67
C TYR A 41 -0.30 3.17 11.88
N GLY A 42 -0.16 3.07 10.57
CA GLY A 42 -1.12 2.42 9.70
C GLY A 42 -2.52 3.07 9.74
N ARG A 43 -2.57 4.39 9.93
CA ARG A 43 -3.80 5.19 10.01
C ARG A 43 -4.07 5.91 8.71
N GLU A 44 -5.35 6.13 8.42
CA GLU A 44 -5.76 6.90 7.24
C GLU A 44 -5.24 8.35 7.34
N GLY A 45 -4.48 8.80 6.34
CA GLY A 45 -3.81 10.11 6.34
C GLY A 45 -2.50 10.19 7.13
N ASP A 46 -1.96 9.07 7.61
CA ASP A 46 -0.66 9.03 8.28
C ASP A 46 0.46 9.27 7.26
N VAL A 47 1.34 10.23 7.57
CA VAL A 47 2.45 10.59 6.67
C VAL A 47 3.58 9.56 6.84
N PRO A 48 4.27 9.16 5.76
CA PRO A 48 5.46 8.32 5.83
C PRO A 48 6.59 8.96 6.66
N ASP A 49 6.59 8.72 7.96
CA ASP A 49 7.59 9.28 8.90
C ASP A 49 8.88 8.45 8.93
N ARG A 50 8.75 7.12 8.78
CA ARG A 50 9.86 6.20 9.03
C ARG A 50 10.53 5.78 7.72
N PRO A 51 11.86 5.82 7.61
CA PRO A 51 12.55 5.18 6.50
C PRO A 51 12.32 3.66 6.53
N MET A 52 12.04 3.07 5.37
CA MET A 52 11.97 1.62 5.24
C MET A 52 13.34 1.00 5.42
N THR A 53 13.36 -0.20 5.99
CA THR A 53 14.54 -1.05 5.95
C THR A 53 14.72 -1.62 4.54
N PRO A 54 15.96 -1.96 4.14
CA PRO A 54 16.22 -2.55 2.82
C PRO A 54 15.43 -3.86 2.58
N GLU A 55 15.15 -4.63 3.64
CA GLU A 55 14.27 -5.80 3.56
C GLU A 55 12.82 -5.44 3.22
N GLY A 56 12.32 -4.35 3.80
CA GLY A 56 10.98 -3.83 3.51
C GLY A 56 10.87 -3.29 2.08
N ILE A 57 11.91 -2.61 1.60
CA ILE A 57 12.01 -2.13 0.22
C ILE A 57 11.92 -3.32 -0.74
N ALA A 58 12.78 -4.33 -0.57
CA ALA A 58 12.78 -5.52 -1.42
C ALA A 58 11.44 -6.26 -1.41
N TRP A 59 10.72 -6.25 -0.28
CA TRP A 59 9.39 -6.82 -0.17
C TRP A 59 8.34 -6.03 -0.95
N VAL A 60 8.35 -4.69 -0.85
CA VAL A 60 7.47 -3.79 -1.62
C VAL A 60 7.74 -3.94 -3.12
N GLU A 61 9.01 -3.94 -3.51
CA GLU A 61 9.41 -4.13 -4.92
C GLU A 61 8.94 -5.48 -5.48
N LYS A 62 9.05 -6.55 -4.69
CA LYS A 62 8.70 -7.88 -5.16
C LYS A 62 7.20 -8.15 -5.18
N HIS A 63 6.44 -7.63 -4.21
CA HIS A 63 5.04 -7.97 -4.01
C HIS A 63 4.05 -6.89 -4.46
N PHE A 64 4.44 -5.61 -4.40
CA PHE A 64 3.54 -4.48 -4.62
C PHE A 64 3.81 -3.76 -5.94
N LEU A 65 5.07 -3.42 -6.25
CA LEU A 65 5.41 -2.77 -7.54
C LEU A 65 4.82 -3.49 -8.77
N PRO A 66 4.89 -4.82 -8.92
CA PRO A 66 4.30 -5.48 -10.11
C PRO A 66 2.78 -5.36 -10.15
N LYS A 67 2.09 -5.34 -9.01
CA LYS A 67 0.62 -5.17 -8.94
C LYS A 67 0.19 -3.74 -9.24
N VAL A 68 1.06 -2.80 -8.92
CA VAL A 68 0.84 -1.37 -9.12
C VAL A 68 1.14 -0.96 -10.56
N ALA A 69 2.20 -1.52 -11.15
CA ALA A 69 2.49 -1.38 -12.58
C ALA A 69 1.33 -1.90 -13.44
N ASP A 70 0.69 -2.99 -13.02
CA ASP A 70 -0.51 -3.52 -13.67
C ASP A 70 -1.72 -2.55 -13.54
N GLN A 71 -1.88 -1.91 -12.38
CA GLN A 71 -2.92 -0.89 -12.14
C GLN A 71 -2.67 0.41 -12.92
N MET A 72 -1.41 0.80 -13.17
CA MET A 72 -1.06 1.93 -14.05
C MET A 72 -1.44 1.69 -15.52
N GLN A 73 -1.74 0.45 -15.91
CA GLN A 73 -2.03 0.07 -17.29
C GLN A 73 -3.51 -0.22 -17.57
N ALA A 74 -4.41 0.01 -16.61
CA ALA A 74 -5.84 -0.03 -16.85
C ALA A 74 -6.41 1.40 -17.01
N PRO A 75 -6.50 1.96 -18.25
CA PRO A 75 -7.52 2.95 -18.50
C PRO A 75 -8.85 2.24 -18.23
N SER A 76 -9.58 2.71 -17.22
CA SER A 76 -10.94 2.26 -16.97
C SER A 76 -11.71 2.30 -18.30
N PRO A 77 -12.34 1.21 -18.76
CA PRO A 77 -13.28 1.31 -19.86
C PRO A 77 -14.43 2.20 -19.35
N SER A 78 -14.44 3.44 -19.84
CA SER A 78 -15.55 4.36 -19.65
C SER A 78 -16.78 3.72 -20.28
N VAL A 79 -17.82 3.47 -19.47
CA VAL A 79 -19.17 3.14 -19.91
C VAL A 79 -20.02 4.40 -19.84
#